data_AF-A0A967IA36-F1
#
_entry.id   AF-A0A967IA36-F1
#
_cell.length_a   1.000
_cell.length_b   1.000
_cell.length_c   1.000
_cell.angle_alpha   90.00
_cell.angle_beta   90.00
_cell.angle_gamma   90.00
#
_symmetry.space_group_name_H-M   'P 1'
#
loop_
_entity.id
_entity.type
_entity.pdbx_description
1 polymer ?
#
loop_
_entity_poly.entity_id
_entity_poly.type
_entity_poly.pdbx_seq_one_letter_code
_entity_poly.pdbx_strand_id
1 'polypeptide(L)' 'MDPDFPTYFKQSGIEMERMFSIDESGFNMFRWHLIEHSGTHIDAPIHFSKDGHTCDEV' A
#
# COMPACT_ATOMS: atom_id res chain seq x y z
N MET A 1 -1.71 -8.68 -1.02
CA MET A 1 -0.57 -8.04 -0.35
C MET A 1 -0.66 -8.41 1.12
N ASP A 2 0.47 -8.73 1.76
CA ASP A 2 0.56 -9.26 3.12
C ASP A 2 1.81 -8.68 3.81
N PRO A 3 1.85 -8.51 5.16
CA PRO A 3 3.01 -7.94 5.84
C PRO A 3 4.32 -8.71 5.66
N ASP A 4 4.24 -10.03 5.42
CA ASP A 4 5.40 -10.90 5.19
C ASP A 4 5.81 -10.96 3.71
N PHE A 5 5.12 -10.22 2.83
CA PHE A 5 5.47 -10.16 1.42
C PHE A 5 6.90 -9.60 1.26
N PRO A 6 7.80 -10.25 0.50
CA PRO A 6 9.16 -9.77 0.33
C PRO A 6 9.21 -8.36 -0.27
N THR A 7 9.96 -7.46 0.36
CA THR A 7 10.19 -6.09 -0.12
C THR A 7 11.68 -5.82 -0.29
N TYR A 8 12.01 -4.76 -1.05
CA TYR A 8 13.39 -4.32 -1.26
C TYR A 8 14.12 -3.99 0.05
N PHE A 9 13.45 -3.28 0.97
CA PHE A 9 14.03 -2.86 2.25
C PHE A 9 13.99 -3.93 3.35
N LYS A 10 13.43 -5.12 3.07
CA LYS A 10 13.20 -6.19 4.06
C LYS A 10 12.37 -5.72 5.26
N GLN A 11 11.45 -4.80 5.01
CA GLN A 11 10.47 -4.28 5.96
C GLN A 11 9.07 -4.53 5.40
N SER A 12 8.03 -4.53 6.25
CA SER A 12 6.67 -4.71 5.76
C SER A 12 6.29 -3.61 4.78
N GLY A 13 5.72 -3.99 3.62
CA GLY A 13 5.19 -3.05 2.64
C GLY A 13 3.76 -2.56 2.94
N ILE A 14 3.10 -3.19 3.92
CA ILE A 14 1.74 -2.86 4.34
C ILE A 14 1.58 -3.05 5.85
N GLU A 15 0.92 -2.11 6.50
CA GLU A 15 0.42 -2.27 7.86
C GLU A 15 -1.10 -2.26 7.81
N MET A 16 -1.72 -3.25 8.48
CA MET A 16 -3.17 -3.40 8.52
C MET A 16 -3.65 -3.36 9.96
N GLU A 17 -4.49 -2.38 10.27
CA GLU A 17 -5.14 -2.25 11.57
C GLU A 17 -6.62 -2.60 11.42
N ARG A 18 -7.09 -3.58 12.19
CA ARG A 18 -8.52 -3.90 12.21
C ARG A 18 -9.27 -2.80 12.96
N MET A 19 -10.12 -2.08 12.24
CA MET A 19 -10.95 -1.01 12.81
C MET A 19 -12.29 -1.55 13.28
N PHE A 20 -12.89 -2.46 12.50
CA PHE A 20 -14.19 -3.06 12.81
C PHE A 20 -14.24 -4.55 12.46
N SER A 21 -15.06 -5.29 13.21
CA SER A 21 -15.40 -6.68 12.95
C SER A 21 -16.88 -6.83 12.63
N ILE A 22 -17.22 -7.85 11.85
CA ILE A 22 -18.62 -8.15 11.53
C ILE A 22 -19.43 -8.48 12.80
N ASP A 23 -18.83 -9.11 13.80
CA ASP A 23 -19.49 -9.50 15.04
C ASP A 23 -19.82 -8.28 15.92
N GLU A 24 -18.95 -7.27 15.94
CA GLU A 24 -19.12 -6.08 16.78
C GLU A 24 -19.87 -4.95 16.07
N SER A 25 -19.76 -4.86 14.75
CA SER A 25 -20.19 -3.67 13.98
C SER A 25 -21.01 -3.99 12.73
N GLY A 26 -21.24 -5.28 12.41
CA GLY A 26 -22.01 -5.70 11.23
C GLY A 26 -21.24 -5.59 9.91
N PHE A 27 -19.98 -5.15 9.92
CA PHE A 27 -19.10 -5.11 8.75
C PHE A 27 -17.63 -5.27 9.16
N ASN A 28 -16.79 -5.73 8.22
CA ASN A 28 -15.34 -5.77 8.42
C ASN A 28 -14.69 -4.56 7.77
N MET A 29 -13.78 -3.91 8.48
CA MET A 29 -12.98 -2.82 7.93
C MET A 29 -11.58 -2.83 8.53
N PHE A 30 -10.59 -2.65 7.67
CA PHE A 30 -9.22 -2.39 8.05
C PHE A 30 -8.83 -0.99 7.59
N ARG A 31 -7.99 -0.33 8.38
CA ARG A 31 -7.21 0.81 7.92
C ARG A 31 -5.87 0.28 7.44
N TRP A 32 -5.48 0.68 6.24
CA TRP A 32 -4.21 0.26 5.63
C TRP A 32 -3.26 1.45 5.54
N HIS A 33 -2.00 1.20 5.86
CA HIS A 33 -0.88 2.09 5.60
C HIS A 33 0.09 1.36 4.66
N LEU A 34 0.43 1.99 3.54
CA LEU A 34 1.02 1.32 2.38
C LEU A 34 2.25 2.07 1.89
N ILE A 35 3.25 1.33 1.40
CA ILE A 35 4.37 1.86 0.63
C ILE A 35 4.08 1.61 -0.86
N GLU A 36 4.11 2.67 -1.68
CA GLU A 36 3.72 2.62 -3.11
C GLU A 36 4.46 1.54 -3.91
N HIS A 37 5.73 1.31 -3.59
CA HIS A 37 6.62 0.35 -4.29
C HIS A 37 6.67 -1.04 -3.64
N SER A 38 5.54 -1.53 -3.12
CA SER A 38 5.45 -2.85 -2.49
C SER A 38 4.42 -3.75 -3.17
N GLY A 39 4.73 -5.03 -3.37
CA GLY A 39 3.90 -5.94 -4.16
C GLY A 39 3.95 -5.64 -5.66
N THR A 40 2.98 -6.15 -6.42
CA THR A 40 2.78 -5.72 -7.81
C THR A 40 2.28 -4.28 -7.83
N HIS A 41 3.01 -3.37 -8.47
CA HIS A 41 2.76 -1.93 -8.48
C HIS A 41 3.14 -1.30 -9.82
N ILE A 42 2.90 0.01 -9.94
CA ILE A 42 3.24 0.83 -11.11
C ILE A 42 4.15 1.96 -10.64
N ASP A 43 5.28 2.14 -11.33
CA ASP A 43 6.12 3.32 -11.17
C ASP A 43 5.66 4.40 -12.17
N ALA A 44 5.26 5.55 -11.65
CA ALA A 44 5.01 6.73 -12.47
C ALA A 44 6.35 7.43 -12.82
N PRO A 45 6.41 8.26 -13.89
CA PRO A 45 7.64 8.94 -14.29
C PRO A 45 8.34 9.73 -13.16
N ILE A 46 7.57 10.34 -12.24
CA ILE A 46 8.09 11.06 -11.07
C ILE A 46 9.00 10.21 -10.17
N HIS A 47 8.87 8.87 -10.20
CA HIS A 47 9.68 7.97 -9.37
C HIS A 47 11.18 8.08 -9.66
N PHE A 48 11.56 8.37 -10.92
CA PHE A 48 12.97 8.52 -11.33
C PHE A 48 13.28 9.84 -12.06
N SER A 49 12.26 10.66 -12.36
CA SER A 49 12.43 11.91 -13.08
C SER A 49 11.94 13.08 -12.22
N LYS A 50 12.80 14.08 -12.00
CA LYS A 50 12.48 15.23 -11.13
C LYS A 50 11.19 15.96 -11.52
N ASP A 51 10.91 16.05 -12.82
CA ASP A 51 9.75 16.73 -13.38
C ASP A 51 8.79 15.74 -14.09
N GLY A 52 8.81 14.47 -13.67
CA GLY A 52 7.93 13.44 -14.23
C GLY A 52 6.48 13.58 -13.75
N HIS A 53 5.53 13.10 -14.55
CA HIS A 53 4.12 13.05 -14.16
C HIS A 53 3.89 12.11 -12.96
N THR A 54 2.92 12.45 -12.12
CA THR A 54 2.43 11.58 -11.03
C THR A 54 1.51 10.49 -11.58
N CYS A 55 1.15 9.50 -10.74
CA CYS A 55 0.34 8.35 -11.16
C CYS A 55 -1.09 8.75 -11.59
N ASP A 56 -1.64 9.82 -11.01
CA ASP A 56 -2.95 10.38 -11.37
C ASP A 56 -2.94 11.22 -12.66
N GLU A 57 -1.76 11.45 -13.24
CA GLU A 57 -1.56 12.23 -14.47
C GLU A 57 -1.20 11.35 -15.69
N VAL A 58 -1.27 10.02 -15.58
CA VAL A 58 -0.93 9.04 -16.64
C VAL A 58 -2.04 8.04 -16.95
#